data_AF-A0A813J0R6-F1
#
_entry.id   AF-A0A813J0R6-F1
#
_cell.length_a   1.000
_cell.length_b   1.000
_cell.length_c   1.000
_cell.angle_alpha   90.00
_cell.angle_beta   90.00
_cell.angle_gamma   90.00
#
_symmetry.space_group_name_H-M   'P 1'
#
loop_
_entity.id
_entity.type
_entity.pdbx_description
1 polymer ?
#
loop_
_entity_poly.entity_id
_entity_poly.type
_entity_poly.pdbx_seq_one_letter_code
_entity_poly.pdbx_strand_id
1 'polypeptide(L)'
;VFLEMRSDLEGYMHTLKRLGIRDHQVPAIGWWTVGDLIGRALYLLTTFALGAIPHVMFNLPVMIVASRLAATEQKKALKSSVVKVAARDVVMSYKVIYVLCGIPLLFLFYGFLLYALTMWTNTSRILMLIALPFFAFLGMKASEQGVRAYADMVPLLRRAFFPADRREQDALPARRAALQRKLYHLVKSFGPRLGDLYFQKDVDWSKEMESYGAEYLEPPTPVASSRPSLHMDVTPGGEGPADAEAGKARRRGRSGAQSADGDEDGTPQRPCGM
;
A
#
# COMPACT_ATOMS: atom_id res chain seq x y z
N VAL A 1 1.41 20.89 -25.31
CA VAL A 1 0.65 19.68 -25.68
C VAL A 1 0.92 18.47 -24.78
N PHE A 2 2.07 17.78 -24.86
CA PHE A 2 2.31 16.57 -24.03
C PHE A 2 2.33 16.86 -22.53
N LEU A 3 3.00 17.96 -22.12
CA LEU A 3 3.03 18.40 -20.73
C LEU A 3 1.63 18.74 -20.18
N GLU A 4 0.81 19.44 -20.98
CA GLU A 4 -0.57 19.79 -20.60
C GLU A 4 -1.46 18.55 -20.48
N MET A 5 -1.30 17.58 -21.38
CA MET A 5 -2.03 16.32 -21.31
C MET A 5 -1.63 15.52 -20.07
N ARG A 6 -0.34 15.48 -19.75
CA ARG A 6 0.16 14.83 -18.54
C ARG A 6 -0.42 15.48 -17.29
N SER A 7 -0.42 16.81 -17.20
CA SER A 7 -1.01 17.51 -16.05
C SER A 7 -2.52 17.27 -15.94
N ASP A 8 -3.24 17.23 -17.07
CA ASP A 8 -4.67 16.92 -17.10
C ASP A 8 -4.96 15.49 -16.57
N LEU A 9 -4.14 14.52 -16.97
CA LEU A 9 -4.22 13.13 -16.51
C LEU A 9 -3.89 13.00 -15.01
N GLU A 10 -2.80 13.61 -14.56
CA GLU A 10 -2.42 13.62 -13.14
C GLU A 10 -3.53 14.27 -12.31
N GLY A 11 -4.08 15.40 -12.77
CA GLY A 11 -5.22 16.06 -12.13
C GLY A 11 -6.46 15.16 -12.06
N TYR A 12 -6.76 14.40 -13.11
CA TYR A 12 -7.86 13.43 -13.10
C TYR A 12 -7.62 12.28 -12.12
N MET A 13 -6.41 11.69 -12.12
CA MET A 13 -6.03 10.63 -11.20
C MET A 13 -6.07 11.09 -9.73
N HIS A 14 -5.66 12.33 -9.46
CA HIS A 14 -5.78 12.95 -8.15
C HIS A 14 -7.24 13.10 -7.72
N THR A 15 -8.13 13.52 -8.62
CA THR A 15 -9.58 13.58 -8.35
C THR A 15 -10.14 12.19 -8.04
N LEU A 16 -9.81 11.17 -8.84
CA LEU A 16 -10.24 9.78 -8.60
C LEU A 16 -9.76 9.26 -7.24
N LYS A 17 -8.47 9.48 -6.92
CA LYS A 17 -7.87 9.07 -5.64
C LYS A 17 -8.50 9.80 -4.45
N ARG A 18 -8.80 11.09 -4.60
CA ARG A 18 -9.49 11.89 -3.58
C ARG A 18 -10.89 11.35 -3.32
N LEU A 19 -11.64 11.03 -4.38
CA LEU A 19 -13.00 10.49 -4.28
C LEU A 19 -13.02 9.01 -3.87
N GLY A 20 -11.91 8.29 -4.02
CA GLY A 20 -11.80 6.86 -3.72
C GLY A 20 -12.44 5.98 -4.79
N ILE A 21 -12.52 6.47 -6.03
CA ILE A 21 -13.15 5.79 -7.16
C ILE A 21 -12.07 5.19 -8.05
N ARG A 22 -12.26 3.94 -8.49
CA ARG A 22 -11.40 3.28 -9.47
C ARG A 22 -11.87 3.63 -10.88
N ASP A 23 -10.95 3.75 -11.85
CA ASP A 23 -11.31 4.17 -13.22
C ASP A 23 -12.41 3.29 -13.85
N HIS A 24 -12.36 1.97 -13.63
CA HIS A 24 -13.36 1.04 -14.13
C HIS A 24 -14.76 1.23 -13.53
N GLN A 25 -14.88 1.94 -12.40
CA GLN A 25 -16.15 2.23 -11.74
C GLN A 25 -16.82 3.50 -12.29
N VAL A 26 -16.08 4.35 -13.00
CA VAL A 26 -16.57 5.64 -13.53
C VAL A 26 -17.80 5.49 -14.44
N PRO A 27 -17.88 4.49 -15.35
CA PRO A 27 -19.08 4.29 -16.15
C PRO A 27 -20.32 3.90 -15.33
N ALA A 28 -20.11 3.21 -14.20
CA ALA A 28 -21.19 2.70 -13.36
C ALA A 28 -21.81 3.77 -12.44
N ILE A 29 -21.17 4.95 -12.30
CA ILE A 29 -21.63 6.03 -11.40
C ILE A 29 -23.07 6.44 -11.71
N GLY A 30 -23.45 6.50 -12.99
CA GLY A 30 -24.80 6.89 -13.41
C GLY A 30 -25.91 5.95 -12.90
N TRP A 31 -25.57 4.72 -12.52
CA TRP A 31 -26.53 3.69 -12.11
C TRP A 31 -26.55 3.43 -10.59
N TRP A 32 -25.66 4.07 -9.82
CA TRP A 32 -25.64 3.86 -8.37
C TRP A 32 -26.87 4.49 -7.70
N THR A 33 -27.60 3.65 -6.99
CA THR A 33 -28.81 4.02 -6.24
C THR A 33 -28.57 3.85 -4.73
N VAL A 34 -29.40 4.46 -3.88
CA VAL A 34 -29.33 4.29 -2.41
C VAL A 34 -29.52 2.81 -2.02
N GLY A 35 -30.34 2.05 -2.74
CA GLY A 35 -30.49 0.61 -2.53
C GLY A 35 -29.20 -0.19 -2.74
N ASP A 36 -28.35 0.26 -3.67
CA ASP A 36 -27.03 -0.33 -3.94
C ASP A 36 -26.05 -0.12 -2.77
N LEU A 37 -26.16 1.02 -2.09
CA LEU A 37 -25.41 1.30 -0.87
C LEU A 37 -25.87 0.39 0.27
N ILE A 38 -27.18 0.27 0.49
CA ILE A 38 -27.74 -0.57 1.55
C ILE A 38 -27.39 -2.05 1.31
N GLY A 39 -27.53 -2.54 0.08
CA GLY A 39 -27.18 -3.92 -0.28
C GLY A 39 -25.70 -4.22 -0.06
N ARG A 40 -24.79 -3.33 -0.49
CA ARG A 40 -23.36 -3.48 -0.23
C ARG A 40 -23.00 -3.38 1.25
N ALA A 41 -23.65 -2.48 1.99
CA ALA A 41 -23.45 -2.34 3.44
C ALA A 41 -23.90 -3.60 4.20
N LEU A 42 -25.05 -4.17 3.84
CA LEU A 42 -25.54 -5.41 4.43
C LEU A 42 -24.61 -6.59 4.09
N TYR A 43 -24.22 -6.73 2.81
CA TYR A 43 -23.25 -7.74 2.39
C TYR A 43 -21.93 -7.63 3.15
N LEU A 44 -21.42 -6.40 3.31
CA LEU A 44 -20.20 -6.12 4.05
C LEU A 44 -20.36 -6.51 5.52
N LEU A 45 -21.45 -6.09 6.15
CA LEU A 45 -21.74 -6.40 7.55
C LEU A 45 -21.80 -7.91 7.78
N THR A 46 -22.53 -8.65 6.95
CA THR A 46 -22.61 -10.12 7.03
C THR A 46 -21.25 -10.77 6.84
N THR A 47 -20.47 -10.34 5.85
CA THR A 47 -19.14 -10.91 5.55
C THR A 47 -18.15 -10.65 6.68
N PHE A 48 -18.15 -9.45 7.26
CA PHE A 48 -17.29 -9.10 8.38
C PHE A 48 -17.70 -9.79 9.67
N ALA A 49 -18.99 -9.76 10.01
CA ALA A 49 -19.51 -10.30 11.26
C ALA A 49 -19.37 -11.83 11.34
N LEU A 50 -19.69 -12.53 10.25
CA LEU A 50 -19.68 -14.00 10.25
C LEU A 50 -18.33 -14.60 9.85
N GLY A 51 -17.55 -13.90 9.02
CA GLY A 51 -16.32 -14.43 8.43
C GLY A 51 -15.07 -13.76 8.99
N ALA A 52 -14.87 -12.49 8.66
CA ALA A 52 -13.59 -11.83 8.88
C ALA A 52 -13.25 -11.64 10.36
N ILE A 53 -14.20 -11.17 11.18
CA ILE A 53 -13.97 -10.90 12.61
C ILE A 53 -13.67 -12.20 13.37
N PRO A 54 -14.50 -13.27 13.30
CA PRO A 54 -14.20 -14.52 13.99
C PRO A 54 -12.86 -15.12 13.55
N HIS A 55 -12.56 -15.07 12.24
CA HIS A 55 -11.32 -15.59 11.68
C HIS A 55 -10.09 -14.85 12.23
N VAL A 56 -10.13 -13.51 12.29
CA VAL A 56 -9.03 -12.71 12.86
C VAL A 56 -8.90 -12.94 14.35
N MET A 57 -10.00 -13.01 15.10
CA MET A 57 -9.96 -13.28 16.54
C MET A 57 -9.32 -14.64 16.85
N PHE A 58 -9.66 -15.67 16.09
CA PHE A 58 -9.12 -17.01 16.25
C PHE A 58 -7.61 -17.08 15.96
N ASN A 59 -7.14 -16.37 14.92
CA ASN A 59 -5.73 -16.37 14.52
C ASN A 59 -4.89 -15.25 15.16
N LEU A 60 -5.49 -14.44 16.04
CA LEU A 60 -4.86 -13.28 16.67
C LEU A 60 -3.53 -13.60 17.38
N PRO A 61 -3.38 -14.72 18.12
CA PRO A 61 -2.13 -15.03 18.81
C PRO A 61 -0.95 -15.16 17.84
N VAL A 62 -1.16 -15.87 16.73
CA VAL A 62 -0.14 -16.04 15.67
C VAL A 62 0.17 -14.71 15.01
N MET A 63 -0.86 -13.88 14.74
CA MET A 63 -0.67 -12.56 14.13
C MET A 63 0.18 -11.63 15.01
N ILE A 64 0.00 -11.68 16.33
CA ILE A 64 0.80 -10.92 17.30
C ILE A 64 2.24 -11.43 17.34
N VAL A 65 2.44 -12.74 17.47
CA VAL A 65 3.77 -13.37 17.54
C VAL A 65 4.56 -13.10 16.26
N ALA A 66 3.95 -13.33 15.09
CA ALA A 66 4.56 -13.07 13.79
C ALA A 66 4.97 -11.60 13.63
N SER A 67 4.13 -10.66 14.09
CA SER A 67 4.44 -9.22 14.01
C SER A 67 5.60 -8.83 14.91
N ARG A 68 5.73 -9.44 16.10
CA ARG A 68 6.87 -9.19 17.00
C ARG A 68 8.18 -9.75 16.43
N LEU A 69 8.16 -10.98 15.92
CA LEU A 69 9.34 -11.61 15.31
C LEU A 69 9.79 -10.86 14.05
N ALA A 70 8.85 -10.48 13.17
CA ALA A 70 9.18 -9.69 11.98
C ALA A 70 9.81 -8.33 12.34
N ALA A 71 9.36 -7.68 13.42
CA ALA A 71 9.97 -6.44 13.90
C ALA A 71 11.39 -6.66 14.47
N THR A 72 11.68 -7.85 15.03
CA THR A 72 13.06 -8.17 15.43
C THR A 72 13.98 -8.38 14.23
N GLU A 73 13.51 -9.06 13.18
CA GLU A 73 14.29 -9.24 11.94
C GLU A 73 14.50 -7.94 11.19
N GLN A 74 13.52 -7.03 11.20
CA GLN A 74 13.67 -5.67 10.66
C GLN A 74 14.85 -4.93 11.31
N LYS A 75 14.98 -5.01 12.64
CA LYS A 75 16.08 -4.35 13.36
C LYS A 75 17.43 -4.94 13.00
N LYS A 76 17.50 -6.25 12.72
CA LYS A 76 18.75 -6.89 12.25
C LYS A 76 19.10 -6.41 10.84
N ALA A 77 18.13 -6.39 9.92
CA ALA A 77 18.32 -5.93 8.56
C ALA A 77 18.75 -4.44 8.49
N LEU A 78 18.13 -3.58 9.30
CA LEU A 78 18.49 -2.16 9.39
C LEU A 78 19.90 -1.92 9.91
N LYS A 79 20.41 -2.78 10.80
CA LYS A 79 21.79 -2.69 11.31
C LYS A 79 22.82 -3.18 10.29
N SER A 80 22.42 -4.10 9.41
CA SER A 80 23.30 -4.66 8.38
C SER A 80 23.38 -3.81 7.11
N SER A 81 22.44 -2.89 6.88
CA SER A 81 22.38 -2.09 5.66
C SER A 81 23.11 -0.76 5.81
N VAL A 82 24.00 -0.46 4.87
CA VAL A 82 24.69 0.85 4.73
C VAL A 82 23.69 1.96 4.37
N VAL A 83 22.60 1.63 3.67
CA VAL A 83 21.54 2.55 3.30
C VAL A 83 20.33 2.33 4.21
N LYS A 84 20.00 3.32 5.05
CA LYS A 84 18.96 3.25 6.09
C LYS A 84 17.53 3.32 5.53
N VAL A 85 17.18 2.45 4.59
CA VAL A 85 15.80 2.31 4.10
C VAL A 85 15.00 1.52 5.15
N ALA A 86 13.78 1.93 5.46
CA ALA A 86 12.94 1.40 6.55
C ALA A 86 12.61 -0.12 6.51
N ALA A 87 13.20 -0.89 5.60
CA ALA A 87 13.11 -2.36 5.50
C ALA A 87 11.66 -2.91 5.60
N ARG A 88 10.68 -2.19 5.05
CA ARG A 88 9.26 -2.55 5.11
C ARG A 88 8.97 -3.87 4.38
N ASP A 89 9.67 -4.11 3.29
CA ASP A 89 9.52 -5.33 2.48
C ASP A 89 10.00 -6.58 3.25
N VAL A 90 11.13 -6.44 3.97
CA VAL A 90 11.67 -7.50 4.85
C VAL A 90 10.66 -7.86 5.94
N VAL A 91 10.05 -6.86 6.60
CA VAL A 91 8.99 -7.09 7.62
C VAL A 91 7.84 -7.89 7.03
N MET A 92 7.37 -7.52 5.84
CA MET A 92 6.22 -8.16 5.22
C MET A 92 6.54 -9.61 4.85
N SER A 93 7.71 -9.85 4.27
CA SER A 93 8.18 -11.20 3.91
C SER A 93 8.29 -12.12 5.12
N TYR A 94 8.93 -11.68 6.20
CA TYR A 94 9.02 -12.47 7.44
C TYR A 94 7.64 -12.70 8.07
N LYS A 95 6.75 -11.70 8.05
CA LYS A 95 5.40 -11.85 8.57
C LYS A 95 4.63 -12.93 7.81
N VAL A 96 4.74 -12.99 6.49
CA VAL A 96 4.10 -14.04 5.67
C VAL A 96 4.67 -15.42 6.04
N ILE A 97 5.99 -15.57 6.14
CA ILE A 97 6.63 -16.85 6.50
C ILE A 97 6.18 -17.34 7.89
N TYR A 98 6.20 -16.45 8.89
CA TYR A 98 5.79 -16.82 10.24
C TYR A 98 4.31 -17.18 10.33
N VAL A 99 3.45 -16.51 9.57
CA VAL A 99 2.01 -16.84 9.52
C VAL A 99 1.80 -18.16 8.78
N LEU A 100 2.52 -18.41 7.68
CA LEU A 100 2.44 -19.65 6.91
C LEU A 100 2.79 -20.88 7.75
N CYS A 101 3.81 -20.79 8.61
CA CYS A 101 4.17 -21.86 9.53
C CYS A 101 3.35 -21.86 10.83
N GLY A 102 2.97 -20.68 11.33
CA GLY A 102 2.29 -20.53 12.62
C GLY A 102 0.83 -20.96 12.59
N ILE A 103 0.11 -20.69 11.51
CA ILE A 103 -1.29 -21.08 11.32
C ILE A 103 -1.49 -22.62 11.42
N PRO A 104 -0.78 -23.47 10.66
CA PRO A 104 -0.98 -24.92 10.74
C PRO A 104 -0.64 -25.48 12.12
N LEU A 105 0.42 -24.97 12.78
CA LEU A 105 0.77 -25.33 14.16
C LEU A 105 -0.35 -24.97 15.15
N LEU A 106 -0.94 -23.77 14.99
CA LEU A 106 -2.06 -23.32 15.81
C LEU A 106 -3.28 -24.24 15.65
N PHE A 107 -3.59 -24.65 14.41
CA PHE A 107 -4.69 -25.56 14.14
C PHE A 107 -4.45 -26.98 14.69
N LEU A 108 -3.22 -27.49 14.63
CA LEU A 108 -2.87 -28.76 15.28
C LEU A 108 -3.05 -28.66 16.80
N PHE A 109 -2.65 -27.55 17.40
CA PHE A 109 -2.87 -27.28 18.83
C PHE A 109 -4.36 -27.25 19.17
N TYR A 110 -5.20 -26.59 18.37
CA TYR A 110 -6.65 -26.61 18.56
C TYR A 110 -7.27 -27.99 18.36
N GLY A 111 -6.80 -28.77 17.38
CA GLY A 111 -7.22 -30.15 17.17
C GLY A 111 -6.89 -31.05 18.36
N PHE A 112 -5.68 -30.89 18.92
CA PHE A 112 -5.27 -31.58 20.14
C PHE A 112 -6.14 -31.18 21.34
N LEU A 113 -6.42 -29.89 21.50
CA LEU A 113 -7.25 -29.38 22.59
C LEU A 113 -8.70 -29.89 22.49
N LEU A 114 -9.24 -29.94 21.26
CA LEU A 114 -10.55 -30.52 20.98
C LEU A 114 -10.57 -32.02 21.33
N TYR A 115 -9.49 -32.75 21.01
CA TYR A 115 -9.37 -34.17 21.36
C TYR A 115 -9.29 -34.40 22.87
N ALA A 116 -8.56 -33.55 23.60
CA ALA A 116 -8.33 -33.70 25.03
C ALA A 116 -9.52 -33.25 25.90
N LEU A 117 -10.22 -32.18 25.53
CA LEU A 117 -11.28 -31.57 26.35
C LEU A 117 -12.68 -32.10 26.05
N THR A 118 -12.87 -32.79 24.93
CA THR A 118 -14.22 -33.10 24.44
C THR A 118 -14.53 -34.59 24.49
N MET A 119 -15.55 -34.98 25.26
CA MET A 119 -16.07 -36.35 25.35
C MET A 119 -17.03 -36.70 24.18
N TRP A 120 -16.80 -36.14 23.00
CA TRP A 120 -17.65 -36.41 21.83
C TRP A 120 -17.29 -37.75 21.16
N THR A 121 -18.27 -38.32 20.45
CA THR A 121 -18.06 -39.51 19.62
C THR A 121 -16.92 -39.28 18.61
N ASN A 122 -16.17 -40.33 18.30
CA ASN A 122 -15.03 -40.27 17.37
C ASN A 122 -15.44 -39.66 16.02
N THR A 123 -16.65 -39.97 15.55
CA THR A 123 -17.22 -39.44 14.30
C THR A 123 -17.32 -37.91 14.29
N SER A 124 -17.86 -37.31 15.36
CA SER A 124 -18.00 -35.84 15.47
C SER A 124 -16.64 -35.14 15.55
N ARG A 125 -15.65 -35.77 16.20
CA ARG A 125 -14.27 -35.26 16.27
C ARG A 125 -13.58 -35.23 14.90
N ILE A 126 -13.69 -36.32 14.14
CA ILE A 126 -13.11 -36.40 12.78
C ILE A 126 -13.81 -35.40 11.85
N LEU A 127 -15.14 -35.28 11.93
CA LEU A 127 -15.90 -34.34 11.13
C LEU A 127 -15.51 -32.88 11.43
N MET A 128 -15.34 -32.52 12.71
CA MET A 128 -14.82 -31.20 13.11
C MET A 128 -13.39 -30.95 12.58
N LEU A 129 -12.51 -31.94 12.64
CA LEU A 129 -11.13 -31.82 12.18
C LEU A 129 -11.06 -31.58 10.66
N ILE A 130 -11.94 -32.22 9.88
CA ILE A 130 -12.06 -32.02 8.43
C ILE A 130 -12.75 -30.68 8.09
N ALA A 131 -13.74 -30.28 8.88
CA ALA A 131 -14.45 -29.01 8.69
C ALA A 131 -13.58 -27.79 9.03
N LEU A 132 -12.63 -27.93 9.95
CA LEU A 132 -11.76 -26.86 10.42
C LEU A 132 -10.96 -26.14 9.31
N PRO A 133 -10.21 -26.83 8.43
CA PRO A 133 -9.53 -26.18 7.31
C PRO A 133 -10.51 -25.57 6.29
N PHE A 134 -11.70 -26.16 6.14
CA PHE A 134 -12.74 -25.60 5.27
C PHE A 134 -13.24 -24.25 5.81
N PHE A 135 -13.55 -24.17 7.10
CA PHE A 135 -13.94 -22.91 7.75
C PHE A 135 -12.81 -21.87 7.74
N ALA A 136 -11.55 -22.30 7.91
CA ALA A 136 -10.39 -21.41 7.78
C ALA A 136 -10.28 -20.81 6.38
N PHE A 137 -10.45 -21.64 5.35
CA PHE A 137 -10.46 -21.18 3.96
C PHE A 137 -11.60 -20.20 3.67
N LEU A 138 -12.82 -20.51 4.14
CA LEU A 138 -13.96 -19.60 4.01
C LEU A 138 -13.73 -18.27 4.74
N GLY A 139 -13.18 -18.29 5.95
CA GLY A 139 -12.85 -17.09 6.72
C GLY A 139 -11.79 -16.23 6.01
N MET A 140 -10.78 -16.84 5.40
CA MET A 140 -9.79 -16.15 4.60
C MET A 140 -10.41 -15.51 3.35
N LYS A 141 -11.25 -16.24 2.62
CA LYS A 141 -11.97 -15.74 1.44
C LYS A 141 -12.92 -14.60 1.81
N ALA A 142 -13.66 -14.73 2.91
CA ALA A 142 -14.51 -13.67 3.44
C ALA A 142 -13.70 -12.42 3.79
N SER A 143 -12.50 -12.57 4.36
CA SER A 143 -11.61 -11.45 4.67
C SER A 143 -11.10 -10.74 3.41
N GLU A 144 -10.71 -11.49 2.37
CA GLU A 144 -10.28 -10.95 1.07
C GLU A 144 -11.41 -10.14 0.42
N GLN A 145 -12.61 -10.73 0.36
CA GLN A 145 -13.77 -10.08 -0.24
C GLN A 145 -14.27 -8.91 0.61
N GLY A 146 -14.19 -9.00 1.94
CA GLY A 146 -14.57 -7.94 2.86
C GLY A 146 -13.75 -6.68 2.63
N VAL A 147 -12.42 -6.79 2.49
CA VAL A 147 -11.55 -5.62 2.22
C VAL A 147 -11.91 -4.96 0.89
N ARG A 148 -12.19 -5.75 -0.15
CA ARG A 148 -12.58 -5.22 -1.47
C ARG A 148 -13.95 -4.54 -1.42
N ALA A 149 -14.94 -5.19 -0.80
CA ALA A 149 -16.28 -4.65 -0.62
C ALA A 149 -16.27 -3.36 0.21
N TYR A 150 -15.41 -3.29 1.24
CA TYR A 150 -15.21 -2.06 2.02
C TYR A 150 -14.70 -0.92 1.15
N ALA A 151 -13.64 -1.16 0.38
CA ALA A 151 -13.07 -0.15 -0.52
C ALA A 151 -14.09 0.35 -1.56
N ASP A 152 -14.97 -0.54 -2.04
CA ASP A 152 -16.03 -0.20 -3.00
C ASP A 152 -17.23 0.52 -2.37
N MET A 153 -17.45 0.36 -1.07
CA MET A 153 -18.50 1.06 -0.33
C MET A 153 -18.12 2.52 -0.05
N VAL A 154 -16.83 2.83 0.14
CA VAL A 154 -16.33 4.19 0.42
C VAL A 154 -16.84 5.25 -0.58
N PRO A 155 -16.72 5.09 -1.91
CA PRO A 155 -17.19 6.12 -2.85
C PRO A 155 -18.71 6.31 -2.81
N LEU A 156 -19.48 5.25 -2.55
CA LEU A 156 -20.94 5.30 -2.42
C LEU A 156 -21.36 6.02 -1.14
N LEU A 157 -20.66 5.76 -0.03
CA LEU A 157 -20.87 6.50 1.22
C LEU A 157 -20.59 7.98 1.01
N ARG A 158 -19.44 8.33 0.41
CA ARG A 158 -19.12 9.74 0.14
C ARG A 158 -20.16 10.43 -0.71
N ARG A 159 -20.68 9.74 -1.74
CA ARG A 159 -21.77 10.27 -2.57
C ARG A 159 -23.05 10.54 -1.78
N ALA A 160 -23.37 9.68 -0.82
CA ALA A 160 -24.58 9.81 0.00
C ALA A 160 -24.46 10.92 1.06
N PHE A 161 -23.28 11.07 1.67
CA PHE A 161 -23.06 12.04 2.75
C PHE A 161 -22.64 13.44 2.27
N PHE A 162 -21.90 13.54 1.16
CA PHE A 162 -21.34 14.80 0.69
C PHE A 162 -21.94 15.21 -0.66
N PRO A 163 -22.81 16.25 -0.70
CA PRO A 163 -23.42 16.71 -1.95
C PRO A 163 -22.42 17.35 -2.92
N ALA A 164 -21.30 17.89 -2.40
CA ALA A 164 -20.20 18.42 -3.21
C ALA A 164 -19.52 17.30 -4.02
N ASP A 165 -19.20 16.19 -3.35
CA ASP A 165 -18.59 15.02 -4.00
C ASP A 165 -19.50 14.43 -5.06
N ARG A 166 -20.83 14.45 -4.86
CA ARG A 166 -21.80 13.99 -5.88
C ARG A 166 -21.67 14.75 -7.20
N ARG A 167 -21.57 16.08 -7.15
CA ARG A 167 -21.41 16.91 -8.37
C ARG A 167 -20.09 16.62 -9.08
N GLU A 168 -19.00 16.45 -8.33
CA GLU A 168 -17.72 16.08 -8.90
C GLU A 168 -17.75 14.67 -9.52
N GLN A 169 -18.40 13.72 -8.86
CA GLN A 169 -18.56 12.35 -9.35
C GLN A 169 -19.36 12.29 -10.66
N ASP A 170 -20.46 13.04 -10.74
CA ASP A 170 -21.31 13.11 -11.94
C ASP A 170 -20.57 13.77 -13.14
N ALA A 171 -19.55 14.60 -12.88
CA ALA A 171 -18.70 15.20 -13.92
C ALA A 171 -17.55 14.28 -14.40
N LEU A 172 -17.22 13.19 -13.67
CA LEU A 172 -16.11 12.29 -14.01
C LEU A 172 -16.28 11.58 -15.36
N PRO A 173 -17.46 11.06 -15.75
CA PRO A 173 -17.63 10.41 -17.05
C PRO A 173 -17.37 11.39 -18.21
N ALA A 174 -17.85 12.63 -18.10
CA ALA A 174 -17.61 13.68 -19.09
C ALA A 174 -16.13 14.04 -19.18
N ARG A 175 -15.45 14.17 -18.03
CA ARG A 175 -14.01 14.41 -17.97
C ARG A 175 -13.20 13.27 -18.59
N ARG A 176 -13.55 12.01 -18.29
CA ARG A 176 -12.92 10.82 -18.89
C ARG A 176 -13.06 10.83 -20.41
N ALA A 177 -14.26 11.08 -20.93
CA ALA A 177 -14.50 11.18 -22.36
C ALA A 177 -13.70 12.32 -23.02
N ALA A 178 -13.58 13.47 -22.35
CA ALA A 178 -12.77 14.59 -22.84
C ALA A 178 -11.27 14.23 -22.90
N LEU A 179 -10.72 13.59 -21.87
CA LEU A 179 -9.33 13.13 -21.88
C LEU A 179 -9.08 12.06 -22.94
N GLN A 180 -10.00 11.11 -23.12
CA GLN A 180 -9.90 10.09 -24.18
C GLN A 180 -9.90 10.71 -25.57
N ARG A 181 -10.74 11.72 -25.82
CA ARG A 181 -10.73 12.47 -27.09
C ARG A 181 -9.40 13.22 -27.30
N LYS A 182 -8.91 13.91 -26.27
CA LYS A 182 -7.61 14.59 -26.33
C LYS A 182 -6.47 13.60 -26.63
N LEU A 183 -6.45 12.45 -25.95
CA LEU A 183 -5.49 11.37 -26.20
C LEU A 183 -5.60 10.88 -27.65
N TYR A 184 -6.81 10.60 -28.12
CA TYR A 184 -7.04 10.14 -29.48
C TYR A 184 -6.52 11.14 -30.52
N HIS A 185 -6.81 12.44 -30.36
CA HIS A 185 -6.30 13.48 -31.25
C HIS A 185 -4.78 13.61 -31.19
N LEU A 186 -4.20 13.47 -30.00
CA LEU A 186 -2.76 13.50 -29.80
C LEU A 186 -2.09 12.33 -30.52
N VAL A 187 -2.56 11.11 -30.29
CA VAL A 187 -2.07 9.90 -30.98
C VAL A 187 -2.22 10.04 -32.49
N LYS A 188 -3.36 10.54 -32.97
CA LYS A 188 -3.57 10.80 -34.40
C LYS A 188 -2.63 11.85 -34.97
N SER A 189 -2.26 12.87 -34.20
CA SER A 189 -1.29 13.90 -34.60
C SER A 189 0.15 13.37 -34.67
N PHE A 190 0.50 12.42 -33.79
CA PHE A 190 1.81 11.78 -33.77
C PHE A 190 1.88 10.58 -34.73
N GLY A 191 0.74 9.99 -35.11
CA GLY A 191 0.66 8.82 -36.01
C GLY A 191 1.48 8.94 -37.30
N PRO A 192 1.41 10.06 -38.05
CA PRO A 192 2.21 10.25 -39.25
C PRO A 192 3.74 10.22 -39.01
N ARG A 193 4.20 10.50 -37.79
CA ARG A 193 5.63 10.40 -37.42
C ARG A 193 6.09 8.98 -37.12
N LEU A 194 5.16 8.07 -36.84
CA LEU A 194 5.47 6.65 -36.61
C LEU A 194 5.62 5.86 -37.93
N GLY A 195 5.35 6.49 -39.09
CA GLY A 195 5.52 5.85 -40.40
C GLY A 195 4.62 4.63 -40.59
N ASP A 196 5.17 3.55 -41.13
CA ASP A 196 4.44 2.34 -41.51
C ASP A 196 3.82 1.59 -40.31
N LEU A 197 4.41 1.72 -39.11
CA LEU A 197 3.90 1.10 -37.88
C LEU A 197 2.50 1.62 -37.47
N TYR A 198 2.15 2.86 -37.84
CA TYR A 198 0.87 3.44 -37.47
C TYR A 198 -0.30 2.91 -38.32
N PHE A 199 -0.01 2.48 -39.56
CA PHE A 199 -1.01 2.00 -40.49
C PHE A 199 -1.20 0.49 -40.45
N GLN A 200 -0.26 -0.23 -39.82
CA GLN A 200 -0.40 -1.67 -39.57
C GLN A 200 -1.44 -1.94 -38.49
N LYS A 201 -2.40 -2.80 -38.83
CA LYS A 201 -3.54 -3.15 -37.96
C LYS A 201 -3.13 -4.08 -36.82
N ASP A 202 -2.22 -5.01 -37.09
CA ASP A 202 -1.72 -6.00 -36.15
C ASP A 202 -0.19 -5.88 -36.10
N VAL A 203 0.31 -5.16 -35.08
CA VAL A 203 1.75 -4.99 -34.84
C VAL A 203 2.17 -5.98 -33.77
N ASP A 204 3.13 -6.84 -34.10
CA ASP A 204 3.77 -7.71 -33.12
C ASP A 204 4.81 -6.92 -32.32
N TRP A 205 4.33 -6.28 -31.24
CA TRP A 205 5.16 -5.47 -30.36
C TRP A 205 6.32 -6.23 -29.72
N SER A 206 6.23 -7.56 -29.61
CA SER A 206 7.32 -8.36 -29.05
C SER A 206 8.56 -8.30 -29.94
N LYS A 207 8.38 -8.47 -31.25
CA LYS A 207 9.44 -8.46 -32.26
C LYS A 207 10.00 -7.06 -32.50
N GLU A 208 9.13 -6.04 -32.53
CA GLU A 208 9.55 -4.65 -32.70
C GLU A 208 10.33 -4.15 -31.48
N MET A 209 9.87 -4.45 -30.24
CA MET A 209 10.60 -4.03 -29.03
C MET A 209 11.87 -4.86 -28.75
N GLU A 210 11.97 -6.10 -29.22
CA GLU A 210 13.20 -6.90 -29.12
C GLU A 210 14.37 -6.21 -29.85
N SER A 211 14.11 -5.59 -31.00
CA SER A 211 15.12 -4.82 -31.74
C SER A 211 15.63 -3.59 -30.98
N TYR A 212 14.75 -2.88 -30.27
CA TYR A 212 15.14 -1.75 -29.41
C TYR A 212 15.79 -2.20 -28.10
N GLY A 213 15.40 -3.35 -27.54
CA GLY A 213 15.97 -3.90 -26.32
C GLY A 213 17.43 -4.31 -26.48
N ALA A 214 17.82 -4.79 -27.66
CA ALA A 214 19.21 -5.12 -27.97
C ALA A 214 20.13 -3.89 -28.00
N GLU A 215 19.65 -2.76 -28.56
CA GLU A 215 20.44 -1.54 -28.74
C GLU A 215 20.76 -0.80 -27.41
N TYR A 216 19.92 -0.95 -26.37
CA TYR A 216 20.18 -0.37 -25.03
C TYR A 216 20.94 -1.29 -24.07
N LEU A 217 21.12 -2.57 -24.42
CA LEU A 217 21.96 -3.51 -23.66
C LEU A 217 23.43 -3.48 -24.08
N GLU A 218 23.74 -2.87 -25.23
CA GLU A 218 25.12 -2.59 -25.60
C GLU A 218 25.63 -1.41 -24.74
N PRO A 219 26.69 -1.59 -23.94
CA PRO A 219 27.29 -0.48 -23.22
C PRO A 219 27.73 0.57 -24.23
N PRO A 220 27.49 1.88 -23.99
CA PRO A 220 27.93 2.91 -24.91
C PRO A 220 29.43 2.74 -25.16
N THR A 221 29.81 2.54 -26.42
CA THR A 221 31.22 2.53 -26.82
C THR A 221 31.87 3.79 -26.24
N PRO A 222 32.99 3.68 -25.52
CA PRO A 222 33.62 4.83 -24.89
C PRO A 222 34.00 5.82 -25.99
N VAL A 223 33.22 6.89 -26.12
CA VAL A 223 33.59 8.05 -26.93
C VAL A 223 34.84 8.60 -26.24
N ALA A 224 35.99 8.45 -26.91
CA ALA A 224 37.27 8.98 -26.46
C ALA A 224 37.16 10.51 -26.34
N SER A 225 36.75 10.99 -25.17
CA SER A 225 36.72 12.41 -24.86
C SER A 225 38.15 12.86 -24.61
N SER A 226 38.79 13.43 -25.62
CA SER A 226 40.02 14.20 -25.48
C SER A 226 39.73 15.45 -24.63
N ARG A 227 39.91 15.36 -23.31
CA ARG A 227 40.04 16.52 -22.42
C ARG A 227 41.36 16.42 -21.65
N PRO A 228 42.14 17.52 -21.56
CA PRO A 228 43.43 17.49 -20.88
C PRO A 228 43.23 17.36 -19.36
N SER A 229 43.98 16.45 -18.75
CA SER A 229 44.03 16.23 -17.30
C SER A 229 44.73 17.39 -16.59
N LEU A 230 44.02 18.10 -15.72
CA LEU A 230 44.61 19.06 -14.80
C LEU A 230 45.24 18.28 -13.63
N HIS A 231 46.56 18.16 -13.63
CA HIS A 231 47.35 17.59 -12.53
C HIS A 231 47.37 18.60 -11.38
N MET A 232 46.89 18.23 -10.19
CA MET A 232 47.08 19.02 -8.98
C MET A 232 47.98 18.22 -8.05
N ASP A 233 49.24 18.64 -7.96
CA ASP A 233 50.25 18.07 -7.07
C ASP A 233 49.92 18.35 -5.61
N VAL A 234 49.86 17.29 -4.80
CA VAL A 234 49.92 17.37 -3.34
C VAL A 234 51.17 16.61 -2.90
N THR A 235 52.17 17.38 -2.45
CA THR A 235 53.42 16.88 -1.87
C THR A 235 53.21 16.33 -0.45
N PRO A 236 53.89 15.24 -0.05
CA PRO A 236 53.88 14.76 1.32
C PRO A 236 55.20 15.04 2.07
N GLY A 237 55.10 15.34 3.37
CA GLY A 237 56.20 15.35 4.35
C GLY A 237 55.73 16.07 5.64
N GLY A 238 56.02 15.66 6.88
CA GLY A 238 56.73 14.54 7.49
C GLY A 238 56.68 14.73 9.03
N GLU A 239 56.76 13.63 9.80
CA GLU A 239 57.21 13.44 11.21
C GLU A 239 56.63 14.36 12.33
N GLY A 240 55.75 13.92 13.27
CA GLY A 240 56.01 13.15 14.52
C GLY A 240 56.13 14.08 15.76
N PRO A 241 56.10 13.65 17.05
CA PRO A 241 55.33 12.61 17.77
C PRO A 241 54.72 13.08 19.16
N ALA A 242 54.01 12.16 19.84
CA ALA A 242 53.85 11.98 21.31
C ALA A 242 53.06 12.97 22.22
N ASP A 243 52.63 12.41 23.37
CA ASP A 243 52.06 13.01 24.59
C ASP A 243 50.54 13.29 24.61
N ALA A 244 49.76 13.21 25.69
CA ALA A 244 49.72 12.54 26.99
C ALA A 244 48.49 13.15 27.73
N GLU A 245 47.67 12.33 28.39
CA GLU A 245 46.83 12.63 29.57
C GLU A 245 45.72 13.73 29.62
N ALA A 246 44.79 13.47 30.56
CA ALA A 246 43.73 14.31 31.15
C ALA A 246 42.43 14.52 30.32
N GLY A 247 41.21 14.29 30.82
CA GLY A 247 40.73 13.92 32.15
C GLY A 247 39.24 14.31 32.30
N LYS A 248 38.38 13.32 32.58
CA LYS A 248 37.22 13.29 33.51
C LYS A 248 36.15 14.42 33.55
N ALA A 249 34.91 13.94 33.78
CA ALA A 249 33.67 14.62 34.22
C ALA A 249 32.73 15.08 33.09
N ARG A 250 31.42 14.77 33.08
CA ARG A 250 30.47 15.03 34.17
C ARG A 250 29.18 14.19 34.02
N ARG A 251 28.87 13.41 35.07
CA ARG A 251 27.51 12.90 35.39
C ARG A 251 26.58 14.07 35.71
N ARG A 252 25.33 14.04 35.22
CA ARG A 252 24.06 14.11 36.00
C ARG A 252 22.87 14.40 35.07
N GLY A 253 22.10 13.36 34.75
CA GLY A 253 20.69 13.49 34.40
C GLY A 253 19.85 13.22 35.67
N ARG A 254 19.01 14.18 36.05
CA ARG A 254 17.99 14.16 37.12
C ARG A 254 16.67 14.39 36.36
N SER A 255 15.79 13.41 36.16
CA SER A 255 14.79 12.80 37.06
C SER A 255 13.75 13.78 37.62
N GLY A 256 12.47 13.46 37.35
CA GLY A 256 11.24 13.90 38.04
C GLY A 256 10.54 15.08 37.35
N ALA A 257 9.26 15.07 36.93
CA ALA A 257 7.99 14.52 37.44
C ALA A 257 7.05 15.68 37.87
N GLN A 258 5.77 15.57 37.46
CA GLN A 258 4.53 16.18 38.01
C GLN A 258 4.36 17.71 37.89
N SER A 259 3.18 18.34 37.94
CA SER A 259 1.72 18.07 37.72
C SER A 259 1.00 19.29 38.36
N ALA A 260 -0.25 19.59 37.94
CA ALA A 260 -1.26 20.50 38.57
C ALA A 260 -1.07 22.02 38.34
N ASP A 261 -2.02 22.71 37.69
CA ASP A 261 -3.19 23.49 38.22
C ASP A 261 -2.86 24.98 38.01
N GLY A 262 -3.72 25.95 37.68
CA GLY A 262 -5.16 26.11 37.47
C GLY A 262 -5.41 27.60 37.10
N ASP A 263 -6.66 27.95 36.76
CA ASP A 263 -7.29 29.29 36.64
C ASP A 263 -6.83 30.30 35.56
N GLU A 264 -7.74 30.66 34.64
CA GLU A 264 -8.51 31.93 34.74
C GLU A 264 -9.60 32.05 33.64
N ASP A 265 -10.55 32.92 33.95
CA ASP A 265 -11.96 33.03 33.57
C ASP A 265 -12.25 33.90 32.32
N GLY A 266 -13.50 33.91 31.82
CA GLY A 266 -14.04 35.09 31.09
C GLY A 266 -14.61 34.93 29.66
N THR A 267 -15.89 34.56 29.55
CA THR A 267 -16.82 34.80 28.40
C THR A 267 -17.10 36.31 28.19
N PRO A 268 -17.66 36.85 27.06
CA PRO A 268 -19.03 36.53 26.55
C PRO A 268 -19.31 36.61 25.00
N GLN A 269 -20.25 35.75 24.57
CA GLN A 269 -21.38 35.89 23.61
C GLN A 269 -21.42 36.85 22.38
N ARG A 270 -21.71 36.22 21.20
CA ARG A 270 -22.77 36.47 20.15
C ARG A 270 -22.70 37.70 19.21
N PRO A 271 -23.51 37.84 18.11
CA PRO A 271 -24.54 36.95 17.49
C PRO A 271 -24.51 36.83 15.91
N CYS A 272 -25.53 36.14 15.39
CA CYS A 272 -25.99 35.84 14.01
C CYS A 272 -26.13 36.97 12.96
N GLY A 273 -26.25 36.55 11.68
CA GLY A 273 -26.87 37.26 10.52
C GLY A 273 -25.97 37.15 9.27
N MET A 274 -26.36 36.74 8.06
CA MET A 274 -27.63 36.62 7.33
C MET A 274 -27.72 35.28 6.58
#